data_AF-A0A1Y3BJ33-F1
#
_entry.id   AF-A0A1Y3BJ33-F1
#
_cell.length_a   1.000
_cell.length_b   1.000
_cell.length_c   1.000
_cell.angle_alpha   90.00
_cell.angle_beta   90.00
_cell.angle_gamma   90.00
#
_symmetry.space_group_name_H-M   'P 1'
#
loop_
_entity.id
_entity.type
_entity.pdbx_description
1 polymer ?
#
loop_
_entity_poly.entity_id
_entity_poly.type
_entity_poly.pdbx_seq_one_letter_code
_entity_poly.pdbx_strand_id
1 'polypeptide(L)'
;MIIVYETVCESTRIDNIASAQALKGCTKINGSLEIYINDQDSQIVQELHEYLKDLVEITGYLRIARSFPLITLNFLRNLKLIRGDTLERNIYSLLIFDNPNLQDLWPFKSDEFLVNGDEKRIRILRGQIFVHLNPKLCYQRILSMIDYVDGLHQPWDERDVSSHSNGDKVPCNVTVLDVRIKEIGPVMVIIEFENFANKMEDQRSLVGYLIYTREAEHRNVTIFDGVNACSNNEWTVREYDAVENDNNTYHEHLITNFKPFTQYALYIKTYTINTVNKGAQSEIKYFITKPDSK
;
A
#
# COMPACT_ATOMS: atom_id res chain seq x y z
N MET A 1 -20.25 -15.63 23.67
CA MET A 1 -19.32 -16.62 23.10
C MET A 1 -19.67 -16.77 21.63
N ILE A 2 -18.96 -16.09 20.73
CA ILE A 2 -19.18 -16.23 19.29
C ILE A 2 -18.49 -17.54 18.88
N ILE A 3 -19.26 -18.51 18.42
CA ILE A 3 -18.74 -19.73 17.81
C ILE A 3 -18.22 -19.31 16.43
N VAL A 4 -16.90 -19.19 16.27
CA VAL A 4 -16.29 -19.09 14.95
C VAL A 4 -16.25 -20.50 14.41
N TYR A 5 -17.09 -20.81 13.43
CA TYR A 5 -17.05 -22.09 12.75
C TYR A 5 -15.76 -22.15 11.92
N GLU A 6 -14.87 -23.09 12.27
CA GLU A 6 -13.65 -23.34 11.50
C GLU A 6 -14.04 -23.91 10.14
N THR A 7 -13.85 -23.12 9.08
CA THR A 7 -14.02 -23.54 7.69
C THR A 7 -12.65 -23.78 7.10
N VAL A 8 -12.33 -25.06 6.89
CA VAL A 8 -11.03 -25.50 6.38
C VAL A 8 -11.09 -25.66 4.88
N CYS A 9 -10.12 -25.06 4.19
CA CYS A 9 -9.97 -25.14 2.75
C CYS A 9 -8.59 -25.72 2.42
N GLU A 10 -8.49 -26.45 1.31
CA GLU A 10 -7.24 -27.10 0.93
C GLU A 10 -6.22 -26.11 0.36
N SER A 11 -4.96 -26.54 0.28
CA SER A 11 -3.89 -25.80 -0.39
C SER A 11 -4.32 -25.34 -1.78
N THR A 12 -4.06 -24.06 -2.10
CA THR A 12 -4.46 -23.49 -3.38
C THR A 12 -3.54 -22.37 -3.84
N ARG A 13 -3.64 -22.05 -5.12
CA ARG A 13 -3.02 -20.90 -5.75
C ARG A 13 -4.10 -19.96 -6.27
N ILE A 14 -4.05 -18.70 -5.83
CA ILE A 14 -4.85 -17.62 -6.36
C ILE A 14 -4.12 -17.03 -7.57
N ASP A 15 -4.66 -17.30 -8.74
CA ASP A 15 -4.19 -16.76 -10.02
C ASP A 15 -5.29 -16.27 -10.95
N ASN A 16 -6.55 -16.40 -10.52
CA ASN A 16 -7.72 -15.90 -11.22
C ASN A 16 -8.86 -15.66 -10.21
N ILE A 17 -9.95 -15.04 -10.67
CA ILE A 17 -11.07 -14.68 -9.78
C ILE A 17 -11.76 -15.89 -9.15
N ALA A 18 -11.85 -17.02 -9.88
CA ALA A 18 -12.51 -18.21 -9.40
C ALA A 18 -11.71 -18.89 -8.27
N SER A 19 -10.38 -18.93 -8.38
CA SER A 19 -9.52 -19.45 -7.31
C SER A 19 -9.53 -18.57 -6.06
N ALA A 20 -9.65 -17.24 -6.22
CA ALA A 20 -9.89 -16.34 -5.09
C ALA A 20 -11.26 -16.56 -4.44
N GLN A 21 -12.34 -16.60 -5.24
CA GLN A 21 -13.71 -16.74 -4.77
C GLN A 21 -13.95 -18.07 -4.04
N ALA A 22 -13.26 -19.14 -4.44
CA ALA A 22 -13.31 -20.44 -3.75
C ALA A 22 -12.85 -20.37 -2.29
N LEU A 23 -12.11 -19.32 -1.91
CA LEU A 23 -11.65 -19.11 -0.54
C LEU A 23 -12.61 -18.29 0.33
N LYS A 24 -13.74 -17.85 -0.22
CA LYS A 24 -14.72 -17.06 0.52
C LYS A 24 -15.24 -17.82 1.75
N GLY A 25 -15.05 -17.23 2.93
CA GLY A 25 -15.46 -17.81 4.21
C GLY A 25 -14.45 -18.83 4.79
N CYS A 26 -13.36 -19.14 4.10
CA CYS A 26 -12.31 -20.00 4.64
C CYS A 26 -11.62 -19.31 5.81
N THR A 27 -11.58 -19.96 6.97
CA THR A 27 -10.86 -19.47 8.14
C THR A 27 -9.45 -20.06 8.24
N LYS A 28 -9.22 -21.20 7.57
CA LYS A 28 -7.94 -21.92 7.60
C LYS A 28 -7.62 -22.56 6.25
N ILE A 29 -6.37 -22.46 5.82
CA ILE A 29 -5.82 -23.25 4.73
C ILE A 29 -5.07 -24.45 5.32
N ASN A 30 -5.52 -25.66 4.97
CA ASN A 30 -4.80 -26.91 5.21
C ASN A 30 -3.80 -27.15 4.08
N GLY A 31 -2.59 -26.62 4.25
CA GLY A 31 -1.50 -26.63 3.28
C GLY A 31 -1.02 -25.21 3.02
N SER A 32 -0.44 -24.99 1.83
CA SER A 32 0.14 -23.70 1.45
C SER A 32 -0.83 -22.84 0.65
N LEU A 33 -0.66 -21.52 0.74
CA LEU A 33 -1.36 -20.55 -0.09
C LEU A 33 -0.35 -19.82 -0.98
N GLU A 34 -0.59 -19.84 -2.29
CA GLU A 34 0.17 -19.07 -3.25
C GLU A 34 -0.69 -17.97 -3.88
N ILE A 35 -0.16 -16.77 -4.00
CA ILE A 35 -0.83 -15.63 -4.64
C ILE A 35 0.06 -15.16 -5.78
N TYR A 36 -0.50 -15.20 -6.97
CA TYR A 36 0.13 -14.85 -8.23
C TYR A 36 -0.90 -14.12 -9.09
N ILE A 37 -0.83 -12.81 -9.23
CA ILE A 37 -1.85 -12.06 -9.98
C ILE A 37 -1.21 -11.41 -11.20
N ASN A 38 -1.60 -11.88 -12.38
CA ASN A 38 -1.15 -11.26 -13.63
C ASN A 38 -1.77 -9.87 -13.79
N ASP A 39 -1.16 -9.05 -14.64
CA ASP A 39 -1.64 -7.70 -14.98
C ASP A 39 -3.06 -7.69 -15.58
N GLN A 40 -3.39 -8.71 -16.39
CA GLN A 40 -4.71 -8.88 -17.01
C GLN A 40 -5.83 -9.13 -15.99
N ASP A 41 -5.48 -9.56 -14.79
CA ASP A 41 -6.40 -9.98 -13.74
C ASP A 41 -6.48 -8.95 -12.58
N SER A 42 -6.13 -7.69 -12.86
CA SER A 42 -6.09 -6.59 -11.88
C SER A 42 -7.40 -6.36 -11.13
N GLN A 43 -8.53 -6.71 -11.73
CA GLN A 43 -9.86 -6.63 -11.11
C GLN A 43 -9.98 -7.49 -9.84
N ILE A 44 -9.26 -8.61 -9.75
CA ILE A 44 -9.29 -9.51 -8.60
C ILE A 44 -8.88 -8.80 -7.31
N VAL A 45 -7.96 -7.83 -7.40
CA VAL A 45 -7.41 -7.13 -6.22
C VAL A 45 -8.49 -6.48 -5.38
N GLN A 46 -9.57 -5.99 -6.02
CA GLN A 46 -10.70 -5.36 -5.33
C GLN A 46 -11.53 -6.37 -4.52
N GLU A 47 -11.56 -7.63 -4.97
CA GLU A 47 -12.37 -8.69 -4.38
C GLU A 47 -11.60 -9.53 -3.36
N LEU A 48 -10.26 -9.53 -3.42
CA LEU A 48 -9.41 -10.28 -2.47
C LEU A 48 -9.75 -9.97 -1.02
N HIS A 49 -10.09 -8.71 -0.72
CA HIS A 49 -10.48 -8.32 0.63
C HIS A 49 -11.73 -9.08 1.08
N GLU A 50 -12.75 -9.18 0.23
CA GLU A 50 -13.98 -9.90 0.55
C GLU A 50 -13.77 -11.41 0.64
N TYR A 51 -12.92 -11.98 -0.20
CA TYR A 51 -12.69 -13.43 -0.24
C TYR A 51 -11.74 -13.94 0.84
N LEU A 52 -10.78 -13.14 1.27
CA LEU A 52 -9.76 -13.54 2.25
C LEU A 52 -9.96 -12.90 3.63
N LYS A 53 -10.99 -12.08 3.84
CA LYS A 53 -11.26 -11.44 5.14
C LYS A 53 -11.37 -12.44 6.29
N ASP A 54 -11.86 -13.64 6.07
CA ASP A 54 -12.09 -14.59 7.17
C ASP A 54 -10.86 -15.47 7.46
N LEU A 55 -9.82 -15.40 6.61
CA LEU A 55 -8.64 -16.25 6.71
C LEU A 55 -7.78 -15.85 7.92
N VAL A 56 -7.54 -16.81 8.81
CA VAL A 56 -6.79 -16.62 10.06
C VAL A 56 -5.54 -17.50 10.14
N GLU A 57 -5.55 -18.69 9.56
CA GLU A 57 -4.48 -19.68 9.70
C GLU A 57 -4.08 -20.31 8.36
N ILE A 58 -2.77 -20.48 8.14
CA ILE A 58 -2.20 -21.27 7.05
C ILE A 58 -1.27 -22.32 7.68
N THR A 59 -1.49 -23.61 7.40
CA THR A 59 -0.65 -24.67 7.99
C THR A 59 0.68 -24.85 7.25
N GLY A 60 0.72 -24.61 5.94
CA GLY A 60 1.94 -24.64 5.12
C GLY A 60 2.69 -23.31 5.10
N TYR A 61 3.15 -22.91 3.91
CA TYR A 61 3.77 -21.61 3.64
C TYR A 61 2.81 -20.65 2.95
N LEU A 62 3.09 -19.35 3.06
CA LEU A 62 2.47 -18.29 2.27
C LEU A 62 3.46 -17.75 1.25
N ARG A 63 3.09 -17.76 -0.03
CA ARG A 63 3.91 -17.21 -1.13
C ARG A 63 3.12 -16.15 -1.88
N ILE A 64 3.64 -14.94 -1.96
CA ILE A 64 3.08 -13.84 -2.73
C ILE A 64 4.14 -13.41 -3.73
N ALA A 65 3.95 -13.79 -4.98
CA ALA A 65 4.99 -13.59 -5.98
C ALA A 65 4.43 -13.18 -7.33
N ARG A 66 5.20 -12.39 -8.08
CA ARG A 66 4.88 -12.02 -9.48
C ARG A 66 3.47 -11.44 -9.63
N SER A 67 3.03 -10.73 -8.59
CA SER A 67 1.69 -10.17 -8.54
C SER A 67 1.77 -8.69 -8.90
N PHE A 68 1.73 -8.41 -10.20
CA PHE A 68 1.89 -7.05 -10.74
C PHE A 68 0.89 -6.04 -10.16
N PRO A 69 -0.42 -6.31 -10.04
CA PRO A 69 -1.36 -5.30 -9.56
C PRO A 69 -1.40 -5.18 -8.03
N LEU A 70 -0.67 -6.00 -7.27
CA LEU A 70 -0.71 -5.87 -5.80
C LEU A 70 0.07 -4.65 -5.33
N ILE A 71 -0.57 -3.86 -4.47
CA ILE A 71 0.00 -2.63 -3.88
C ILE A 71 0.15 -2.76 -2.36
N THR A 72 -0.76 -3.50 -1.73
CA THR A 72 -0.76 -3.77 -0.28
C THR A 72 -1.19 -5.21 -0.02
N LEU A 73 -0.75 -5.79 1.11
CA LEU A 73 -1.20 -7.10 1.60
C LEU A 73 -2.33 -7.01 2.63
N ASN A 74 -2.95 -5.83 2.80
CA ASN A 74 -4.01 -5.60 3.78
C ASN A 74 -5.27 -6.47 3.58
N PHE A 75 -5.45 -7.10 2.41
CA PHE A 75 -6.50 -8.10 2.20
C PHE A 75 -6.32 -9.35 3.09
N LEU A 76 -5.12 -9.61 3.61
CA LEU A 76 -4.81 -10.64 4.60
C LEU A 76 -4.80 -10.11 6.05
N ARG A 77 -5.46 -8.99 6.34
CA ARG A 77 -5.43 -8.35 7.68
C ARG A 77 -5.85 -9.24 8.85
N ASN A 78 -6.55 -10.35 8.59
CA ASN A 78 -7.03 -11.28 9.61
C ASN A 78 -6.16 -12.51 9.82
N LEU A 79 -5.13 -12.70 8.98
CA LEU A 79 -4.13 -13.74 9.16
C LEU A 79 -3.41 -13.55 10.51
N LYS A 80 -3.28 -14.63 11.28
CA LYS A 80 -2.61 -14.64 12.59
C LYS A 80 -1.55 -15.73 12.71
N LEU A 81 -1.64 -16.79 11.93
CA LEU A 81 -0.77 -17.95 12.10
C LEU A 81 -0.33 -18.52 10.75
N ILE A 82 0.98 -18.69 10.59
CA ILE A 82 1.59 -19.54 9.56
C ILE A 82 2.37 -20.62 10.29
N ARG A 83 1.96 -21.88 10.19
CA ARG A 83 2.63 -22.96 10.94
C ARG A 83 3.95 -23.36 10.27
N GLY A 84 4.01 -23.35 8.95
CA GLY A 84 5.18 -23.82 8.22
C GLY A 84 5.36 -25.33 8.30
N ASP A 85 4.28 -26.12 8.42
CA ASP A 85 4.28 -27.59 8.42
C ASP A 85 4.82 -28.15 7.09
N THR A 86 4.71 -27.36 6.02
CA THR A 86 5.45 -27.48 4.77
C THR A 86 6.21 -26.18 4.51
N LEU A 87 7.45 -26.27 4.05
CA LEU A 87 8.32 -25.13 3.77
C LEU A 87 8.71 -25.11 2.29
N GLU A 88 8.69 -23.92 1.68
CA GLU A 88 9.23 -23.73 0.34
C GLU A 88 10.75 -23.91 0.37
N ARG A 89 11.27 -24.73 -0.53
CA ARG A 89 12.69 -25.15 -0.58
C ARG A 89 13.22 -25.71 0.75
N ASN A 90 12.35 -26.24 1.60
CA ASN A 90 12.66 -26.71 2.96
C ASN A 90 13.20 -25.62 3.92
N ILE A 91 13.02 -24.33 3.60
CA ILE A 91 13.58 -23.22 4.38
C ILE A 91 12.50 -22.19 4.73
N TYR A 92 11.70 -21.75 3.75
CA TYR A 92 10.88 -20.56 3.91
C TYR A 92 9.41 -20.89 4.16
N SER A 93 8.78 -20.14 5.06
CA SER A 93 7.34 -20.19 5.34
C SER A 93 6.59 -18.93 4.93
N LEU A 94 7.29 -17.82 4.69
CA LEU A 94 6.73 -16.61 4.12
C LEU A 94 7.63 -16.09 3.00
N LEU A 95 7.10 -15.99 1.78
CA LEU A 95 7.83 -15.52 0.61
C LEU A 95 7.08 -14.36 -0.03
N ILE A 96 7.75 -13.23 -0.20
CA ILE A 96 7.18 -12.02 -0.81
C ILE A 96 8.19 -11.51 -1.83
N PHE A 97 8.03 -11.85 -3.10
CA PHE A 97 9.04 -11.47 -4.08
C PHE A 97 8.52 -11.20 -5.49
N ASP A 98 9.26 -10.35 -6.21
CA ASP A 98 8.95 -10.01 -7.60
C ASP A 98 7.54 -9.40 -7.73
N ASN A 99 7.18 -8.47 -6.83
CA ASN A 99 5.92 -7.74 -6.88
C ASN A 99 6.20 -6.26 -7.22
N PRO A 100 6.18 -5.87 -8.51
CA PRO A 100 6.68 -4.56 -8.97
C PRO A 100 5.94 -3.34 -8.41
N ASN A 101 4.66 -3.49 -8.02
CA ASN A 101 3.85 -2.38 -7.51
C ASN A 101 3.56 -2.44 -6.01
N LEU A 102 4.05 -3.47 -5.31
CA LEU A 102 3.84 -3.65 -3.88
C LEU A 102 4.57 -2.52 -3.13
N GLN A 103 3.81 -1.77 -2.32
CA GLN A 103 4.28 -0.59 -1.60
C GLN A 103 4.15 -0.75 -0.09
N ASP A 104 3.16 -1.52 0.36
CA ASP A 104 2.94 -1.78 1.77
C ASP A 104 2.58 -3.25 2.01
N LEU A 105 2.66 -3.68 3.27
CA LEU A 105 2.40 -5.05 3.68
C LEU A 105 1.06 -5.10 4.44
N TRP A 106 1.11 -5.40 5.74
CA TRP A 106 -0.02 -5.36 6.65
C TRP A 106 0.04 -4.08 7.51
N PRO A 107 -1.09 -3.58 8.03
CA PRO A 107 -1.07 -2.55 9.06
C PRO A 107 -0.47 -3.11 10.34
N PHE A 108 0.71 -2.63 10.74
CA PHE A 108 1.46 -3.15 11.90
C PHE A 108 1.01 -2.56 13.24
N LYS A 109 0.40 -1.35 13.23
CA LYS A 109 0.03 -0.59 14.42
C LYS A 109 -1.12 0.38 14.11
N SER A 110 -2.36 -0.03 14.38
CA SER A 110 -3.44 0.94 14.58
C SER A 110 -4.32 0.50 15.74
N ASP A 111 -4.90 1.47 16.44
CA ASP A 111 -5.79 1.24 17.58
C ASP A 111 -6.99 0.32 17.23
N GLU A 112 -7.33 0.23 15.94
CA GLU A 112 -8.34 -0.69 15.38
C GLU A 112 -7.96 -2.18 15.45
N PHE A 113 -6.68 -2.51 15.71
CA PHE A 113 -6.17 -3.89 15.79
C PHE A 113 -5.84 -4.35 17.20
N LEU A 114 -6.21 -3.57 18.22
CA LEU A 114 -6.20 -4.00 19.61
C LEU A 114 -7.38 -4.94 19.83
N VAL A 115 -7.12 -6.23 20.05
CA VAL A 115 -8.15 -7.19 20.49
C VAL A 115 -8.03 -7.30 22.00
N ASN A 116 -8.99 -6.74 22.74
CA ASN A 116 -8.96 -6.70 24.22
C ASN A 116 -7.71 -6.02 24.82
N GLY A 117 -7.08 -5.10 24.08
CA GLY A 117 -5.87 -4.39 24.52
C GLY A 117 -4.54 -5.06 24.12
N ASP A 118 -4.59 -6.24 23.48
CA ASP A 118 -3.40 -6.91 22.94
C ASP A 118 -3.20 -6.57 21.46
N GLU A 119 -1.95 -6.31 21.06
CA GLU A 119 -1.56 -6.18 19.66
C GLU A 119 -1.89 -7.48 18.92
N LYS A 120 -2.79 -7.43 17.93
CA LYS A 120 -2.92 -8.54 16.97
C LYS A 120 -1.58 -8.68 16.26
N ARG A 121 -0.90 -9.81 16.40
CA ARG A 121 0.39 -10.12 15.76
C ARG A 121 0.26 -11.38 14.90
N ILE A 122 1.07 -11.47 13.85
CA ILE A 122 1.21 -12.71 13.07
C ILE A 122 2.27 -13.56 13.74
N ARG A 123 2.02 -14.86 13.90
CA ARG A 123 2.99 -15.82 14.41
C ARG A 123 3.39 -16.80 13.33
N ILE A 124 4.70 -16.99 13.16
CA ILE A 124 5.30 -18.01 12.32
C ILE A 124 5.90 -19.07 13.24
N LEU A 125 5.45 -20.34 13.15
CA LEU A 125 5.96 -21.40 14.02
C LEU A 125 7.26 -22.01 13.52
N ARG A 126 7.42 -22.14 12.19
CA ARG A 126 8.58 -22.75 11.55
C ARG A 126 8.88 -22.07 10.21
N GLY A 127 10.16 -22.05 9.84
CA GLY A 127 10.64 -21.52 8.57
C GLY A 127 11.06 -20.05 8.65
N GLN A 128 11.80 -19.63 7.63
CA GLN A 128 12.30 -18.27 7.49
C GLN A 128 11.45 -17.46 6.50
N ILE A 129 11.82 -16.19 6.32
CA ILE A 129 11.20 -15.30 5.33
C ILE A 129 12.11 -15.14 4.12
N PHE A 130 11.52 -14.88 2.96
CA PHE A 130 12.23 -14.51 1.74
C PHE A 130 11.58 -13.26 1.12
N VAL A 131 12.29 -12.13 1.09
CA VAL A 131 11.76 -10.86 0.58
C VAL A 131 12.73 -10.20 -0.38
N HIS A 132 12.41 -10.21 -1.67
CA HIS A 132 13.28 -9.74 -2.75
C HIS A 132 12.50 -9.14 -3.90
N LEU A 133 13.12 -8.24 -4.67
CA LEU A 133 12.53 -7.74 -5.92
C LEU A 133 11.14 -7.10 -5.73
N ASN A 134 10.95 -6.33 -4.66
CA ASN A 134 9.76 -5.51 -4.43
C ASN A 134 10.17 -4.04 -4.51
N PRO A 135 10.36 -3.48 -5.73
CA PRO A 135 11.07 -2.23 -5.92
C PRO A 135 10.37 -0.98 -5.37
N LYS A 136 9.07 -1.07 -5.06
CA LYS A 136 8.31 0.00 -4.41
C LYS A 136 8.04 -0.25 -2.92
N LEU A 137 8.45 -1.40 -2.39
CA LEU A 137 8.27 -1.77 -0.98
C LEU A 137 9.53 -1.39 -0.21
N CYS A 138 9.45 -0.33 0.59
CA CYS A 138 10.58 0.17 1.34
C CYS A 138 11.12 -0.85 2.36
N TYR A 139 12.45 -1.00 2.41
CA TYR A 139 13.13 -1.91 3.34
C TYR A 139 12.71 -1.71 4.80
N GLN A 140 12.51 -0.47 5.24
CA GLN A 140 12.05 -0.15 6.60
C GLN A 140 10.66 -0.75 6.92
N ARG A 141 9.77 -0.91 5.91
CA ARG A 141 8.48 -1.57 6.08
C ARG A 141 8.66 -3.07 6.33
N ILE A 142 9.65 -3.69 5.69
CA ILE A 142 10.02 -5.09 5.92
C ILE A 142 10.61 -5.27 7.32
N LEU A 143 11.46 -4.35 7.78
CA LEU A 143 11.96 -4.35 9.16
C LEU A 143 10.82 -4.20 10.17
N SER A 144 9.86 -3.32 9.90
CA SER A 144 8.67 -3.15 10.75
C SER A 144 7.80 -4.42 10.78
N MET A 145 7.68 -5.12 9.65
CA MET A 145 7.03 -6.42 9.58
C MET A 145 7.74 -7.45 10.45
N ILE A 146 9.07 -7.52 10.33
CA ILE A 146 9.91 -8.43 11.12
C ILE A 146 9.68 -8.22 12.61
N ASP A 147 9.68 -6.96 13.08
CA ASP A 147 9.44 -6.62 14.49
C ASP A 147 8.02 -6.97 14.96
N TYR A 148 7.07 -7.03 14.02
CA TYR A 148 5.66 -7.34 14.27
C TYR A 148 5.35 -8.84 14.24
N VAL A 149 6.13 -9.66 13.53
CA VAL A 149 5.89 -11.09 13.37
C VAL A 149 6.64 -11.89 14.44
N ASP A 150 5.89 -12.65 15.23
CA ASP A 150 6.45 -13.53 16.27
C ASP A 150 6.98 -14.83 15.68
N GLY A 151 8.05 -15.37 16.27
CA GLY A 151 8.65 -16.65 15.87
C GLY A 151 9.60 -16.56 14.67
N LEU A 152 9.88 -15.34 14.21
CA LEU A 152 11.00 -15.09 13.34
C LEU A 152 12.31 -15.08 14.15
N HIS A 153 13.18 -16.04 13.88
CA HIS A 153 14.45 -16.20 14.57
C HIS A 153 15.60 -15.76 13.66
N GLN A 154 16.39 -14.77 14.09
CA GLN A 154 17.67 -14.44 13.47
C GLN A 154 18.68 -15.60 13.71
N PRO A 155 19.60 -15.86 12.77
CA PRO A 155 20.02 -14.97 11.69
C PRO A 155 19.43 -15.28 10.31
N TRP A 156 18.96 -14.23 9.64
CA TRP A 156 18.81 -14.15 8.18
C TRP A 156 19.81 -13.13 7.63
N ASP A 157 20.09 -13.18 6.34
CA ASP A 157 21.00 -12.24 5.68
C ASP A 157 20.44 -11.65 4.37
N GLU A 158 21.28 -10.92 3.63
CA GLU A 158 20.90 -10.29 2.35
C GLU A 158 20.39 -11.29 1.29
N ARG A 159 20.68 -12.58 1.42
CA ARG A 159 20.15 -13.63 0.54
C ARG A 159 18.70 -13.97 0.86
N ASP A 160 18.25 -13.72 2.09
CA ASP A 160 16.89 -13.95 2.55
C ASP A 160 16.06 -12.67 2.37
N VAL A 161 16.60 -11.53 2.78
CA VAL A 161 15.94 -10.22 2.73
C VAL A 161 16.91 -9.18 2.20
N SER A 162 16.73 -8.77 0.94
CA SER A 162 17.69 -7.87 0.29
C SER A 162 17.34 -6.39 0.49
N SER A 163 18.29 -5.60 0.99
CA SER A 163 18.13 -4.14 1.07
C SER A 163 18.26 -3.44 -0.29
N HIS A 164 18.79 -4.15 -1.30
CA HIS A 164 19.12 -3.59 -2.62
C HIS A 164 18.03 -3.80 -3.67
N SER A 165 17.12 -4.75 -3.45
CA SER A 165 16.03 -5.05 -4.39
C SER A 165 14.63 -4.70 -3.85
N ASN A 166 14.58 -4.15 -2.63
CA ASN A 166 13.34 -3.73 -1.98
C ASN A 166 13.38 -2.21 -1.76
N GLY A 167 12.49 -1.49 -2.45
CA GLY A 167 12.40 -0.02 -2.37
C GLY A 167 13.41 0.72 -3.24
N ASP A 168 14.03 0.07 -4.22
CA ASP A 168 15.05 0.67 -5.12
C ASP A 168 14.48 1.59 -6.21
N LYS A 169 13.15 1.67 -6.36
CA LYS A 169 12.48 2.54 -7.34
C LYS A 169 11.57 3.60 -6.73
N VAL A 170 11.63 3.81 -5.41
CA VAL A 170 10.88 4.87 -4.72
C VAL A 170 11.70 5.49 -3.60
N PRO A 171 11.53 6.79 -3.30
CA PRO A 171 12.11 7.37 -2.10
C PRO A 171 11.42 6.81 -0.86
N CYS A 172 12.19 6.19 0.03
CA CYS A 172 11.69 5.57 1.26
C CYS A 172 11.76 6.48 2.48
N ASN A 173 12.62 7.49 2.47
CA ASN A 173 12.61 8.55 3.48
C ASN A 173 11.62 9.63 3.05
N VAL A 174 10.34 9.40 3.35
CA VAL A 174 9.24 10.31 3.03
C VAL A 174 8.91 11.16 4.24
N THR A 175 9.04 12.47 4.09
CA THR A 175 8.61 13.46 5.09
C THR A 175 7.20 13.96 4.79
N VAL A 176 6.51 14.51 5.81
CA VAL A 176 5.19 15.10 5.60
C VAL A 176 5.34 16.43 4.86
N LEU A 177 4.65 16.57 3.73
CA LEU A 177 4.56 17.81 2.95
C LEU A 177 3.40 18.66 3.48
N ASP A 178 3.66 19.93 3.85
CA ASP A 178 2.59 20.84 4.23
C ASP A 178 1.79 21.28 3.00
N VAL A 179 0.47 21.11 3.08
CA VAL A 179 -0.48 21.42 2.00
C VAL A 179 -1.73 22.05 2.59
N ARG A 180 -2.18 23.14 1.97
CA ARG A 180 -3.32 23.95 2.38
C ARG A 180 -4.22 24.23 1.18
N ILE A 181 -5.51 24.31 1.47
CA ILE A 181 -6.52 24.72 0.49
C ILE A 181 -6.80 26.19 0.74
N LYS A 182 -6.45 27.05 -0.22
CA LYS A 182 -6.50 28.52 -0.09
C LYS A 182 -7.85 29.07 -0.50
N GLU A 183 -8.30 28.67 -1.69
CA GLU A 183 -9.56 29.13 -2.24
C GLU A 183 -10.30 27.99 -2.92
N ILE A 184 -11.62 27.98 -2.77
CA ILE A 184 -12.50 27.00 -3.39
C ILE A 184 -13.55 27.74 -4.22
N GLY A 185 -13.64 27.41 -5.51
CA GLY A 185 -14.68 27.87 -6.42
C GLY A 185 -15.68 26.76 -6.77
N PRO A 186 -16.64 27.02 -7.67
CA PRO A 186 -17.58 26.00 -8.13
C PRO A 186 -16.91 24.88 -8.95
N VAL A 187 -15.92 25.23 -9.76
CA VAL A 187 -15.22 24.30 -10.69
C VAL A 187 -13.70 24.33 -10.53
N MET A 188 -13.20 24.96 -9.46
CA MET A 188 -11.78 25.16 -9.23
C MET A 188 -11.40 25.10 -7.75
N VAL A 189 -10.12 24.84 -7.48
CA VAL A 189 -9.49 24.99 -6.18
C VAL A 189 -8.09 25.58 -6.35
N ILE A 190 -7.70 26.48 -5.46
CA ILE A 190 -6.31 26.94 -5.33
C ILE A 190 -5.71 26.25 -4.12
N ILE A 191 -4.61 25.54 -4.35
CA ILE A 191 -3.82 24.89 -3.31
C ILE A 191 -2.51 25.65 -3.10
N GLU A 192 -2.04 25.62 -1.86
CA GLU A 192 -0.73 26.11 -1.45
C GLU A 192 0.03 24.92 -0.84
N PHE A 193 1.27 24.68 -1.25
CA PHE A 193 2.08 23.59 -0.73
C PHE A 193 3.55 23.97 -0.58
N GLU A 194 4.20 23.38 0.40
CA GLU A 194 5.59 23.70 0.74
C GLU A 194 6.54 23.43 -0.44
N ASN A 195 7.46 24.36 -0.69
CA ASN A 195 8.54 24.16 -1.64
C ASN A 195 9.60 23.21 -1.06
N PHE A 196 9.44 21.92 -1.36
CA PHE A 196 10.33 20.86 -0.89
C PHE A 196 11.76 20.95 -1.45
N ALA A 197 12.00 21.69 -2.53
CA ALA A 197 13.34 21.92 -3.06
C ALA A 197 14.26 22.56 -1.99
N ASN A 198 13.70 23.42 -1.14
CA ASN A 198 14.41 24.06 -0.03
C ASN A 198 14.89 23.08 1.05
N LYS A 199 14.38 21.84 1.06
CA LYS A 199 14.76 20.76 1.99
C LYS A 199 15.68 19.73 1.34
N MET A 200 16.03 19.90 0.07
CA MET A 200 16.96 19.03 -0.65
C MET A 200 18.38 19.58 -0.63
N GLU A 201 19.36 18.69 -0.54
CA GLU A 201 20.77 19.05 -0.68
C GLU A 201 21.10 19.44 -2.13
N ASP A 202 20.55 18.69 -3.10
CA ASP A 202 20.63 18.99 -4.53
C ASP A 202 19.22 19.16 -5.10
N GLN A 203 18.82 20.41 -5.33
CA GLN A 203 17.49 20.77 -5.83
C GLN A 203 17.16 20.12 -7.18
N ARG A 204 18.17 19.83 -8.01
CA ARG A 204 18.00 19.20 -9.33
C ARG A 204 17.49 17.76 -9.23
N SER A 205 17.57 17.17 -8.04
CA SER A 205 17.03 15.84 -7.78
C SER A 205 15.50 15.81 -7.68
N LEU A 206 14.87 16.96 -7.42
CA LEU A 206 13.43 17.13 -7.44
C LEU A 206 13.00 17.45 -8.88
N VAL A 207 12.30 16.53 -9.52
CA VAL A 207 11.72 16.74 -10.85
C VAL A 207 10.46 17.61 -10.74
N GLY A 208 9.65 17.37 -9.71
CA GLY A 208 8.41 18.10 -9.51
C GLY A 208 7.53 17.51 -8.42
N TYR A 209 6.23 17.72 -8.55
CA TYR A 209 5.20 17.24 -7.65
C TYR A 209 4.09 16.57 -8.45
N LEU A 210 3.57 15.48 -7.91
CA LEU A 210 2.39 14.78 -8.41
C LEU A 210 1.22 15.13 -7.50
N ILE A 211 0.23 15.81 -8.06
CA ILE A 211 -0.99 16.23 -7.37
C ILE A 211 -2.09 15.24 -7.73
N TYR A 212 -2.54 14.49 -6.73
CA TYR A 212 -3.57 13.47 -6.86
C TYR A 212 -4.90 14.04 -6.41
N THR A 213 -5.94 13.86 -7.23
CA THR A 213 -7.31 14.31 -6.91
C THR A 213 -8.33 13.25 -7.28
N ARG A 214 -9.39 13.10 -6.47
CA ARG A 214 -10.53 12.24 -6.81
C ARG A 214 -11.81 12.69 -6.13
N GLU A 215 -12.94 12.29 -6.70
CA GLU A 215 -14.24 12.39 -6.02
C GLU A 215 -14.27 11.44 -4.81
N ALA A 216 -14.85 11.90 -3.70
CA ALA A 216 -14.91 11.13 -2.47
C ALA A 216 -16.20 11.43 -1.73
N GLU A 217 -17.16 10.50 -1.74
CA GLU A 217 -18.42 10.62 -0.99
C GLU A 217 -18.17 10.65 0.52
N HIS A 218 -17.15 9.93 0.99
CA HIS A 218 -16.79 9.79 2.39
C HIS A 218 -15.32 10.15 2.63
N ARG A 219 -14.98 10.48 3.89
CA ARG A 219 -13.63 10.88 4.30
C ARG A 219 -12.76 9.72 4.81
N ASN A 220 -12.91 8.56 4.18
CA ASN A 220 -12.20 7.32 4.53
C ASN A 220 -11.33 6.79 3.36
N VAL A 221 -10.98 7.68 2.44
CA VAL A 221 -10.16 7.37 1.26
C VAL A 221 -8.74 7.01 1.68
N THR A 222 -8.16 6.01 1.01
CA THR A 222 -6.73 5.69 1.13
C THR A 222 -5.95 6.05 -0.14
N ILE A 223 -4.64 6.25 -0.01
CA ILE A 223 -3.74 6.51 -1.16
C ILE A 223 -3.63 5.32 -2.12
N PHE A 224 -4.03 4.12 -1.70
CA PHE A 224 -3.94 2.90 -2.51
C PHE A 224 -5.21 2.63 -3.32
N ASP A 225 -6.30 3.32 -3.01
CA ASP A 225 -7.54 3.18 -3.74
C ASP A 225 -7.37 3.62 -5.21
N GLY A 226 -8.08 2.99 -6.14
CA GLY A 226 -8.17 3.47 -7.53
C GLY A 226 -7.00 3.09 -8.46
N VAL A 227 -5.87 2.61 -7.92
CA VAL A 227 -4.65 2.31 -8.71
C VAL A 227 -4.80 1.06 -9.63
N ASN A 228 -5.84 0.23 -9.43
CA ASN A 228 -6.17 -0.93 -10.27
C ASN A 228 -7.65 -0.97 -10.68
N ALA A 229 -8.35 0.16 -10.64
CA ALA A 229 -9.78 0.20 -10.93
C ALA A 229 -10.02 0.65 -12.36
N CYS A 230 -10.47 -0.26 -13.23
CA CYS A 230 -10.98 0.11 -14.57
C CYS A 230 -12.35 0.85 -14.52
N SER A 231 -12.59 1.69 -13.51
CA SER A 231 -13.79 2.56 -13.42
C SER A 231 -13.62 3.68 -12.40
N ASN A 232 -14.32 4.80 -12.65
CA ASN A 232 -14.71 6.04 -11.91
C ASN A 232 -14.07 6.45 -10.54
N ASN A 233 -13.29 5.61 -9.86
CA ASN A 233 -12.71 5.85 -8.55
C ASN A 233 -11.17 5.98 -8.58
N GLU A 234 -10.59 6.16 -9.76
CA GLU A 234 -9.15 6.36 -9.95
C GLU A 234 -8.70 7.76 -9.52
N TRP A 235 -7.49 7.87 -8.98
CA TRP A 235 -6.88 9.17 -8.73
C TRP A 235 -6.47 9.83 -10.04
N THR A 236 -6.99 11.02 -10.29
CA THR A 236 -6.48 11.88 -11.38
C THR A 236 -5.18 12.52 -10.93
N VAL A 237 -4.11 12.29 -11.69
CA VAL A 237 -2.76 12.80 -11.41
C VAL A 237 -2.46 14.00 -12.31
N ARG A 238 -1.92 15.06 -11.71
CA ARG A 238 -1.39 16.23 -12.42
C ARG A 238 0.05 16.48 -11.99
N GLU A 239 0.91 16.77 -12.96
CA GLU A 239 2.31 17.09 -12.70
C GLU A 239 2.46 18.61 -12.52
N TYR A 240 3.29 18.99 -11.55
CA TYR A 240 3.76 20.35 -11.33
C TYR A 240 5.28 20.30 -11.33
N ASP A 241 5.90 20.89 -12.35
CA ASP A 241 7.35 20.89 -12.50
C ASP A 241 8.02 21.73 -11.40
N ALA A 242 9.14 21.23 -10.86
CA ALA A 242 9.93 22.01 -9.94
C ALA A 242 10.61 23.16 -10.70
N VAL A 243 10.49 24.37 -10.17
CA VAL A 243 11.17 25.54 -10.71
C VAL A 243 12.53 25.67 -10.04
N GLU A 244 13.59 25.64 -10.84
CA GLU A 244 14.95 25.88 -10.35
C GLU A 244 15.11 27.31 -9.80
N ASN A 245 15.80 27.46 -8.67
CA ASN A 245 16.07 28.75 -8.01
C ASN A 245 14.82 29.52 -7.57
N ASP A 246 13.69 28.84 -7.38
CA ASP A 246 12.54 29.46 -6.75
C ASP A 246 12.79 29.69 -5.24
N ASN A 247 12.90 30.96 -4.86
CA ASN A 247 13.10 31.38 -3.47
C ASN A 247 11.79 31.37 -2.66
N ASN A 248 10.65 31.09 -3.28
CA ASN A 248 9.40 30.97 -2.55
C ASN A 248 9.44 29.78 -1.60
N THR A 249 8.89 29.99 -0.40
CA THR A 249 8.75 28.94 0.61
C THR A 249 7.58 28.01 0.31
N TYR A 250 6.59 28.49 -0.44
CA TYR A 250 5.40 27.74 -0.85
C TYR A 250 5.08 28.02 -2.32
N HIS A 251 4.53 27.01 -2.99
CA HIS A 251 3.95 27.09 -4.32
C HIS A 251 2.45 27.29 -4.21
N GLU A 252 1.87 28.11 -5.09
CA GLU A 252 0.42 28.19 -5.29
C GLU A 252 0.05 27.63 -6.66
N HIS A 253 -0.98 26.77 -6.70
CA HIS A 253 -1.42 26.14 -7.95
C HIS A 253 -2.95 26.11 -8.06
N LEU A 254 -3.46 26.56 -9.21
CA LEU A 254 -4.88 26.52 -9.57
C LEU A 254 -5.19 25.20 -10.29
N ILE A 255 -6.14 24.45 -9.75
CA ILE A 255 -6.68 23.25 -10.39
C ILE A 255 -8.12 23.53 -10.79
N THR A 256 -8.48 23.15 -12.02
CA THR A 256 -9.81 23.34 -12.61
C THR A 256 -10.44 22.02 -13.03
N ASN A 257 -11.67 22.08 -13.57
CA ASN A 257 -12.47 20.94 -14.05
C ASN A 257 -13.05 20.06 -12.93
N PHE A 258 -13.39 20.67 -11.79
CA PHE A 258 -14.18 19.98 -10.76
C PHE A 258 -15.68 20.10 -11.03
N LYS A 259 -16.45 19.13 -10.54
CA LYS A 259 -17.92 19.24 -10.48
C LYS A 259 -18.32 20.21 -9.36
N PRO A 260 -19.32 21.09 -9.58
CA PRO A 260 -19.90 21.90 -8.52
C PRO A 260 -20.51 21.07 -7.39
N PHE A 261 -20.52 21.62 -6.17
CA PHE A 261 -21.10 21.00 -4.98
C PHE A 261 -20.71 19.53 -4.77
N THR A 262 -19.44 19.19 -5.01
CA THR A 262 -18.93 17.82 -4.95
C THR A 262 -17.73 17.74 -4.00
N GLN A 263 -17.67 16.69 -3.18
CA GLN A 263 -16.55 16.45 -2.25
C GLN A 263 -15.39 15.77 -2.98
N TYR A 264 -14.19 16.30 -2.79
CA TYR A 264 -12.95 15.79 -3.34
C TYR A 264 -11.95 15.46 -2.23
N ALA A 265 -11.14 14.43 -2.48
CA ALA A 265 -9.92 14.13 -1.75
C ALA A 265 -8.71 14.55 -2.59
N LEU A 266 -7.68 15.09 -1.93
CA LEU A 266 -6.46 15.57 -2.57
C LEU A 266 -5.24 15.25 -1.71
N TYR A 267 -4.16 14.77 -2.34
CA TYR A 267 -2.84 14.72 -1.72
C TYR A 267 -1.76 15.00 -2.75
N ILE A 268 -0.57 15.35 -2.27
CA ILE A 268 0.57 15.70 -3.12
C ILE A 268 1.76 14.84 -2.73
N LYS A 269 2.50 14.36 -3.72
CA LYS A 269 3.76 13.63 -3.53
C LYS A 269 4.86 14.28 -4.37
N THR A 270 6.08 14.33 -3.85
CA THR A 270 7.25 14.75 -4.63
C THR A 270 7.61 13.70 -5.68
N TYR A 271 8.01 14.15 -6.87
CA TYR A 271 8.59 13.33 -7.91
C TYR A 271 10.09 13.59 -7.99
N THR A 272 10.88 12.56 -7.68
CA THR A 272 12.35 12.66 -7.56
C THR A 272 13.03 11.65 -8.47
N ILE A 273 14.29 11.89 -8.81
CA ILE A 273 15.11 10.90 -9.51
C ILE A 273 15.34 9.65 -8.63
N ASN A 274 15.47 8.47 -9.25
CA ASN A 274 15.53 7.18 -8.55
C ASN A 274 16.72 7.01 -7.61
N THR A 275 17.80 7.77 -7.80
CA THR A 275 18.99 7.71 -6.93
C THR A 275 18.78 8.40 -5.58
N VAL A 276 17.69 9.16 -5.43
CA VAL A 276 17.42 9.92 -4.22
C VAL A 276 16.38 9.21 -3.37
N ASN A 277 16.82 8.83 -2.17
CA ASN A 277 15.99 8.14 -1.19
C ASN A 277 15.08 9.10 -0.38
N LYS A 278 15.12 10.41 -0.64
CA LYS A 278 14.39 11.43 0.11
C LYS A 278 13.24 11.99 -0.72
N GLY A 279 12.05 12.02 -0.13
CA GLY A 279 10.87 12.61 -0.74
C GLY A 279 9.92 13.20 0.31
N ALA A 280 8.78 13.68 -0.16
CA ALA A 280 7.70 14.11 0.71
C ALA A 280 6.33 13.72 0.15
N GLN A 281 5.39 13.52 1.06
CA GLN A 281 3.99 13.25 0.75
C GLN A 281 3.12 13.96 1.76
N SER A 282 2.04 14.58 1.31
CA SER A 282 1.07 15.20 2.20
C SER A 282 0.09 14.17 2.78
N GLU A 283 -0.52 14.52 3.90
CA GLU A 283 -1.78 13.90 4.30
C GLU A 283 -2.88 14.18 3.27
N ILE A 284 -3.92 13.33 3.25
CA ILE A 284 -5.10 13.55 2.41
C ILE A 284 -5.90 14.74 2.95
N LYS A 285 -6.12 15.74 2.11
CA LYS A 285 -6.98 16.89 2.35
C LYS A 285 -8.33 16.66 1.67
N TYR A 286 -9.39 17.13 2.32
CA TYR A 286 -10.75 17.06 1.78
C TYR A 286 -11.31 18.46 1.60
N PHE A 287 -12.03 18.68 0.50
CA PHE A 287 -12.77 19.92 0.25
C PHE A 287 -14.06 19.63 -0.51
N ILE A 288 -14.99 20.59 -0.46
CA ILE A 288 -16.24 20.56 -1.20
C ILE A 288 -16.28 21.80 -2.08
N THR A 289 -16.41 21.62 -3.38
CA THR A 289 -16.56 22.74 -4.32
C THR A 289 -17.82 23.54 -4.02
N LYS A 290 -17.81 24.84 -4.37
CA LYS A 290 -19.01 25.68 -4.19
C LYS A 290 -20.15 25.21 -5.10
N PRO A 291 -21.42 25.48 -4.75
CA PRO A 291 -22.52 25.31 -5.68
C PRO A 291 -22.31 26.16 -6.94
N ASP A 292 -22.79 25.68 -8.08
CA ASP A 292 -22.87 26.50 -9.29
C ASP A 292 -23.96 27.55 -9.08
N SER A 293 -23.59 28.81 -9.13
CA SER A 293 -24.55 29.92 -9.10
C SER A 293 -25.10 30.11 -10.50
N LYS A 294 -26.07 29.26 -10.88
CA LYS A 294 -27.08 29.61 -11.87
C LYS A 294 -28.24 30.35 -11.22
#